data_AF-A0A383D9D7-F1
#
_entry.id   AF-A0A383D9D7-F1
#
_cell.length_a   1.000
_cell.length_b   1.000
_cell.length_c   1.000
_cell.angle_alpha   90.00
_cell.angle_beta   90.00
_cell.angle_gamma   90.00
#
_symmetry.space_group_name_H-M   'P 1'
#
loop_
_entity.id
_entity.type
_entity.pdbx_description
1 polymer ?
#
loop_
_entity_poly.entity_id
_entity_poly.type
_entity_poly.pdbx_seq_one_letter_code
_entity_poly.pdbx_strand_id
1 'polypeptide(L)'
;MRNAVVVLALLILAPIGTSFAEVTEEVESPLENEEMMPTYSRAVQLAFARVSNIDIYDKEDLTEASSWLVVTGIPIEDHFRTMAVPDDYEAAPVLRGAYIWT
;
A
#
# COMPACT_ATOMS: atom_id res chain seq x y z
N MET A 1 -12.58 -60.08 21.42
CA MET A 1 -11.89 -59.14 22.33
C MET A 1 -10.53 -58.67 21.82
N ARG A 2 -9.69 -59.54 21.23
CA ARG A 2 -8.37 -59.16 20.67
C ARG A 2 -8.40 -58.00 19.65
N ASN A 3 -9.33 -58.03 18.70
CA ASN A 3 -9.39 -57.00 17.65
C ASN A 3 -9.83 -55.63 18.17
N ALA A 4 -10.64 -55.59 19.24
CA ALA A 4 -11.06 -54.33 19.86
C ALA A 4 -9.87 -53.63 20.55
N VAL A 5 -8.95 -54.39 21.13
CA VAL A 5 -7.72 -53.86 21.74
C VAL A 5 -6.80 -53.24 20.69
N VAL A 6 -6.69 -53.87 19.51
CA VAL A 6 -5.85 -53.38 18.41
C VAL A 6 -6.40 -52.07 17.82
N VAL A 7 -7.71 -51.98 17.63
CA VAL A 7 -8.36 -50.76 17.13
C VAL A 7 -8.23 -49.62 18.13
N LEU A 8 -8.38 -49.90 19.42
CA LEU A 8 -8.20 -48.91 20.48
C LEU A 8 -6.75 -48.39 20.53
N ALA A 9 -5.76 -49.28 20.37
CA ALA A 9 -4.36 -48.87 20.32
C ALA A 9 -4.07 -47.95 19.12
N LEU A 10 -4.63 -48.27 17.93
CA LEU A 10 -4.45 -47.43 16.73
C LEU A 10 -5.06 -46.03 16.89
N LEU A 11 -6.18 -45.89 17.60
CA LEU A 11 -6.80 -44.59 17.86
C LEU A 11 -6.01 -43.73 18.85
N ILE A 12 -5.33 -44.34 19.82
CA ILE A 12 -4.50 -43.61 20.80
C ILE A 12 -3.17 -43.18 20.17
N LEU A 13 -2.62 -43.96 19.24
CA LEU A 13 -1.41 -43.62 18.49
C LEU A 13 -1.67 -42.78 17.23
N ALA A 14 -2.93 -42.44 16.94
CA ALA A 14 -3.22 -41.52 15.83
C ALA A 14 -2.58 -40.16 16.17
N PRO A 15 -1.68 -39.64 15.31
CA PRO A 15 -1.10 -38.33 15.54
C PRO A 15 -2.24 -37.32 15.54
N ILE A 16 -2.42 -36.62 16.67
CA ILE A 16 -3.26 -35.42 16.70
C ILE A 16 -2.54 -34.42 15.80
N GLY A 17 -2.98 -34.33 14.55
CA GLY A 17 -2.47 -33.36 13.59
C GLY A 17 -2.86 -31.98 14.08
N THR A 18 -2.02 -31.37 14.92
CA THR A 18 -2.08 -29.94 15.20
C THR A 18 -1.69 -29.25 13.90
N SER A 19 -2.69 -28.77 13.15
CA SER A 19 -2.43 -27.82 12.08
C SER A 19 -1.89 -26.55 12.73
N PHE A 20 -0.58 -26.37 12.73
CA PHE A 20 -0.01 -25.05 12.92
C PHE A 20 -0.36 -24.28 11.65
N ALA A 21 -1.42 -23.48 11.70
CA ALA A 21 -1.53 -22.35 10.79
C ALA A 21 -0.36 -21.44 11.18
N GLU A 22 0.73 -21.52 10.42
CA GLU A 22 1.79 -20.54 10.50
C GLU A 22 1.13 -19.21 10.14
N VAL A 23 0.86 -18.40 11.15
CA VAL A 23 0.57 -16.99 10.96
C VAL A 23 1.92 -16.41 10.55
N THR A 24 2.23 -16.53 9.27
CA THR A 24 3.24 -15.68 8.66
C THR A 24 2.70 -14.27 8.87
N GLU A 25 3.23 -13.55 9.85
CA GLU A 25 3.16 -12.10 9.79
C GLU A 25 3.76 -11.77 8.43
N GLU A 26 2.90 -11.39 7.47
CA GLU A 26 3.35 -10.92 6.18
C GLU A 26 4.25 -9.74 6.49
N VAL A 27 5.56 -9.99 6.44
CA VAL A 27 6.56 -8.93 6.50
C VAL A 27 6.29 -8.11 5.25
N GLU A 28 5.52 -7.03 5.44
CA GLU A 28 5.15 -6.11 4.39
C GLU A 28 6.42 -5.73 3.63
N SER A 29 6.46 -6.07 2.34
CA SER A 29 7.62 -5.79 1.50
C SER A 29 7.87 -4.29 1.48
N PRO A 30 9.14 -3.83 1.47
CA PRO A 30 9.43 -2.40 1.34
C PRO A 30 8.73 -1.82 0.12
N LEU A 31 8.12 -0.64 0.27
CA LEU A 31 7.51 0.07 -0.85
C LEU A 31 8.59 0.46 -1.87
N GLU A 32 8.48 -0.08 -3.09
CA GLU A 32 9.28 0.38 -4.21
C GLU A 32 8.73 1.71 -4.72
N ASN A 33 9.57 2.74 -4.73
CA ASN A 33 9.20 4.07 -5.21
C ASN A 33 10.26 4.60 -6.18
N GLU A 34 10.01 4.41 -7.48
CA GLU A 34 10.81 5.02 -8.53
C GLU A 34 10.52 6.54 -8.62
N GLU A 35 11.55 7.36 -8.76
CA GLU A 35 11.38 8.80 -8.86
C GLU A 35 10.73 9.19 -10.20
N MET A 36 9.47 9.64 -10.16
CA MET A 36 8.71 9.93 -11.39
C MET A 36 9.01 11.31 -12.00
N MET A 37 9.34 12.31 -11.18
CA MET A 37 9.54 13.70 -11.64
C MET A 37 10.62 13.85 -12.74
N PRO A 38 11.78 13.15 -12.68
CA PRO A 38 12.79 13.18 -13.74
C PRO A 38 12.31 12.65 -15.09
N THR A 39 11.28 11.78 -15.10
CA THR A 39 10.74 11.18 -16.33
C THR A 39 9.89 12.16 -17.16
N TYR A 40 9.41 13.24 -16.54
CA TYR A 40 8.62 14.26 -17.21
C TYR A 40 9.48 15.26 -17.97
N SER A 41 8.87 15.95 -18.93
CA SER A 41 9.54 17.04 -19.64
C SER A 41 9.95 18.18 -18.69
N ARG A 42 11.00 18.91 -19.07
CA ARG A 42 11.48 20.12 -18.35
C ARG A 42 10.35 21.12 -18.07
N ALA A 43 9.41 21.29 -19.01
CA ALA A 43 8.28 22.21 -18.86
C ALA A 43 7.33 21.78 -17.73
N VAL A 44 7.02 20.48 -17.64
CA VAL A 44 6.16 19.93 -16.58
C VAL A 44 6.86 20.01 -15.23
N GLN A 45 8.15 19.66 -15.16
CA GLN A 45 8.93 19.79 -13.93
C GLN A 45 8.92 21.24 -13.40
N LEU A 46 9.11 22.23 -14.28
CA LEU A 46 9.04 23.64 -13.91
C LEU A 46 7.64 24.09 -13.50
N ALA A 47 6.58 23.50 -14.06
CA ALA A 47 5.21 23.78 -13.63
C ALA A 47 4.96 23.28 -12.20
N PHE A 48 5.36 22.04 -11.89
CA PHE A 48 5.28 21.51 -10.53
C PHE A 48 6.10 22.32 -9.53
N ALA A 49 7.33 22.70 -9.88
CA ALA A 49 8.20 23.49 -9.00
C ALA A 49 7.60 24.86 -8.61
N ARG A 50 6.66 25.40 -9.41
CA ARG A 50 5.97 26.66 -9.08
C ARG A 50 4.86 26.48 -8.04
N VAL A 51 4.24 25.30 -7.98
CA VAL A 51 3.04 25.02 -7.16
C VAL A 51 3.33 24.10 -5.97
N SER A 52 4.49 23.44 -5.94
CA SER A 52 4.84 22.49 -4.88
C SER A 52 5.21 23.14 -3.54
N ASN A 53 5.47 24.45 -3.53
CA ASN A 53 5.81 25.15 -2.30
C ASN A 53 4.53 25.49 -1.52
N ILE A 54 4.20 24.69 -0.52
CA ILE A 54 2.99 24.88 0.30
C ILE A 54 3.01 26.19 1.09
N ASP A 55 4.20 26.73 1.38
CA ASP A 55 4.37 27.96 2.18
C ASP A 55 3.89 29.23 1.45
N ILE A 56 3.60 29.16 0.15
CA ILE A 56 3.09 30.29 -0.63
C ILE A 56 1.56 30.43 -0.56
N TYR A 57 0.87 29.45 0.03
CA TYR A 57 -0.59 29.42 0.13
C TYR A 57 -1.04 29.86 1.51
N ASP A 58 -2.20 30.52 1.57
CA ASP A 58 -2.82 30.91 2.83
C ASP A 58 -3.35 29.67 3.57
N LYS A 59 -3.39 29.74 4.90
CA LYS A 59 -3.80 28.59 5.72
C LYS A 59 -5.24 28.19 5.46
N GLU A 60 -6.10 29.19 5.25
CA GLU A 60 -7.51 29.01 4.94
C GLU A 60 -7.67 28.16 3.67
N ASP A 61 -6.95 28.50 2.60
CA ASP A 61 -6.97 27.75 1.34
C ASP A 61 -6.51 26.30 1.53
N LEU A 62 -5.44 26.09 2.31
CA LEU A 62 -4.90 24.76 2.58
C LEU A 62 -5.86 23.91 3.43
N THR A 63 -6.63 24.53 4.33
CA THR A 63 -7.63 23.81 5.14
C THR A 63 -8.90 23.45 4.37
N GLU A 64 -9.20 24.18 3.30
CA GLU A 64 -10.34 23.88 2.42
C GLU A 64 -9.99 22.84 1.34
N ALA A 65 -8.70 22.57 1.10
CA ALA A 65 -8.24 21.59 0.13
C ALA A 65 -8.58 20.16 0.58
N SER A 66 -9.53 19.53 -0.12
CA SER A 66 -9.94 18.14 0.12
C SER A 66 -9.19 17.12 -0.74
N SER A 67 -8.39 17.56 -1.71
CA SER A 67 -7.72 16.65 -2.64
C SER A 67 -6.38 17.20 -3.10
N TRP A 68 -5.41 16.30 -3.27
CA TRP A 68 -4.02 16.61 -3.57
C TRP A 68 -3.54 15.85 -4.80
N LEU A 69 -2.91 16.57 -5.73
CA LEU A 69 -2.21 15.94 -6.84
C LEU A 69 -0.83 15.47 -6.36
N VAL A 70 -0.62 14.15 -6.32
CA VAL A 70 0.61 13.53 -5.84
C VAL A 70 1.31 12.80 -6.99
N VAL A 71 2.62 13.00 -7.11
CA VAL A 71 3.46 12.32 -8.11
C VAL A 71 4.36 11.31 -7.39
N THR A 72 4.17 10.03 -7.66
CA THR A 72 4.87 8.92 -6.98
C THR A 72 5.05 7.72 -7.90
N GLY A 73 6.14 6.98 -7.72
CA GLY A 73 6.38 5.71 -8.41
C GLY A 73 5.75 4.50 -7.70
N ILE A 74 5.14 4.72 -6.52
CA ILE A 74 4.47 3.67 -5.76
C ILE A 74 3.23 3.20 -6.55
N PRO A 75 3.07 1.88 -6.76
CA PRO A 75 1.87 1.30 -7.37
C PRO A 75 0.60 1.76 -6.65
N ILE A 76 -0.47 2.00 -7.40
CA ILE A 76 -1.73 2.55 -6.85
C ILE A 76 -2.33 1.62 -5.79
N GLU A 77 -2.11 0.32 -5.96
CA GLU A 77 -2.53 -0.74 -5.04
C GLU A 77 -1.87 -0.60 -3.67
N ASP A 78 -0.71 0.04 -3.59
CA ASP A 78 0.07 0.22 -2.36
C ASP A 78 -0.09 1.61 -1.72
N HIS A 79 -0.97 2.48 -2.27
CA HIS A 79 -1.11 3.87 -1.75
C HIS A 79 -1.60 3.92 -0.30
N PHE A 80 -2.43 2.97 0.11
CA PHE A 80 -2.90 2.82 1.50
C PHE A 80 -1.77 2.54 2.50
N ARG A 81 -0.61 2.08 2.03
CA ARG A 81 0.57 1.76 2.85
C ARG A 81 1.52 2.94 3.02
N THR A 82 1.27 4.05 2.31
CA THR A 82 2.07 5.26 2.41
C THR A 82 1.82 5.98 3.73
N MET A 83 2.72 6.87 4.15
CA MET A 83 2.51 7.68 5.36
C MET A 83 1.28 8.59 5.29
N ALA A 84 0.85 8.96 4.09
CA ALA A 84 -0.32 9.82 3.91
C ALA A 84 -1.64 9.07 4.18
N VAL A 85 -1.67 7.75 3.94
CA VAL A 85 -2.86 6.89 4.07
C VAL A 85 -4.12 7.58 3.51
N PRO A 86 -4.14 7.90 2.20
CA PRO A 86 -5.27 8.61 1.62
C PRO A 86 -6.57 7.80 1.77
N ASP A 87 -7.69 8.49 1.98
CA ASP A 87 -9.01 7.87 2.08
C ASP A 87 -9.45 7.30 0.72
N ASP A 88 -9.10 8.00 -0.36
CA ASP A 88 -9.31 7.54 -1.73
C ASP A 88 -8.16 7.96 -2.66
N TYR A 89 -7.97 7.21 -3.74
CA TYR A 89 -6.92 7.46 -4.71
C TYR A 89 -7.36 7.08 -6.14
N GLU A 90 -7.16 8.02 -7.07
CA GLU A 90 -7.41 7.79 -8.49
C GLU A 90 -6.25 8.25 -9.36
N ALA A 91 -6.07 7.63 -10.53
CA ALA A 91 -5.05 8.02 -11.48
C ALA A 91 -5.42 9.35 -12.15
N ALA A 92 -4.47 10.30 -12.16
CA ALA A 92 -4.66 11.55 -12.89
C ALA A 92 -4.62 11.28 -14.42
N PRO A 93 -5.48 11.93 -15.22
CA PRO A 93 -5.76 11.52 -16.59
C PRO A 93 -4.64 11.73 -17.64
N VAL A 94 -3.49 12.31 -17.28
CA VAL A 94 -2.46 12.73 -18.26
C VAL A 94 -1.04 12.32 -17.89
N LEU A 95 -0.69 12.40 -16.62
CA LEU A 95 0.68 12.26 -16.17
C LEU A 95 0.89 10.87 -15.55
N ARG A 96 1.78 10.07 -16.14
CA ARG A 96 2.13 8.74 -15.62
C ARG A 96 2.69 8.87 -14.22
N GLY A 97 2.13 8.16 -13.24
CA GLY A 97 2.56 8.24 -11.85
C GLY A 97 2.07 9.48 -11.12
N ALA A 98 1.06 10.17 -11.66
CA ALA A 98 0.34 11.21 -10.96
C ALA A 98 -1.04 10.69 -10.55
N TYR A 99 -1.43 11.03 -9.34
CA TYR A 99 -2.64 10.54 -8.69
C TYR A 99 -3.32 11.67 -7.93
N ILE A 100 -4.64 11.58 -7.78
CA ILE A 100 -5.41 12.44 -6.90
C ILE A 100 -5.66 11.66 -5.62
N TRP A 101 -5.12 12.17 -4.51
CA TRP A 101 -5.35 11.65 -3.17
C TRP A 101 -6.38 12.53 -2.48
N THR A 102 -7.40 11.92 -1.87
CA THR A 102 -8.40 12.59 -1.04
C THR A 102 -8.29 12.08 0.39
#